data_AF-A0A0L0TBS8-F1
#
_entry.id   AF-A0A0L0TBS8-F1
#
_cell.length_a   1.000
_cell.length_b   1.000
_cell.length_c   1.000
_cell.angle_alpha   90.00
_cell.angle_beta   90.00
_cell.angle_gamma   90.00
#
_symmetry.space_group_name_H-M   'P 1'
#
loop_
_entity.id
_entity.type
_entity.pdbx_description
1 polymer ?
#
loop_
_entity_poly.entity_id
_entity_poly.type
_entity_poly.pdbx_seq_one_letter_code
_entity_poly.pdbx_strand_id
1 'polypeptide(L)'
;MLANALSLLAVALTALTATASAAPANGPGTGPNGYPPADPIAQLQYSTGYYAYPAITGEYPTNTQTCLGLEGINPLIYVNSVRTYPDGRRAYKVQLFGDWGCKGAPVAETDFFYQDGQTLKGADGKEVIAKSMRFAP
;
A
#
# COMPACT_ATOMS: atom_id res chain seq x y z
N MET A 1 48.77 -7.15 37.98
CA MET A 1 47.57 -7.64 37.29
C MET A 1 46.67 -6.45 36.99
N LEU A 2 46.88 -5.73 35.88
CA LEU A 2 46.15 -4.47 35.58
C LEU A 2 46.27 -4.08 34.09
N ALA A 3 46.19 -5.06 33.18
CA ALA A 3 46.38 -4.82 31.75
C ALA A 3 45.31 -5.49 30.86
N ASN A 4 44.15 -5.88 31.42
CA ASN A 4 43.15 -6.67 30.69
C ASN A 4 41.76 -6.03 30.58
N ALA A 5 41.58 -4.78 31.00
CA ALA A 5 40.26 -4.14 31.03
C ALA A 5 40.02 -3.12 29.89
N LEU A 6 41.02 -2.83 29.06
CA LEU A 6 40.93 -1.74 28.04
C LEU A 6 40.58 -2.21 26.63
N SER A 7 40.58 -3.51 26.35
CA SER A 7 40.33 -4.02 24.98
C SER A 7 38.85 -4.30 24.67
N LEU A 8 37.94 -4.16 25.65
CA LEU A 8 36.51 -4.48 25.48
C LEU A 8 35.63 -3.27 25.10
N LEU A 9 36.18 -2.05 25.06
CA LEU A 9 35.40 -0.85 24.74
C LEU A 9 35.44 -0.44 23.25
N ALA A 10 36.25 -1.09 22.42
CA ALA A 10 36.45 -0.70 21.02
C ALA A 10 35.48 -1.37 20.02
N VAL A 11 34.62 -2.30 20.47
CA VAL A 11 33.72 -3.08 19.60
C VAL A 11 32.26 -2.58 19.63
N ALA A 12 31.97 -1.52 20.41
CA ALA A 12 30.61 -0.98 20.54
C ALA A 12 30.30 0.20 19.60
N LEU A 13 31.16 0.49 18.62
CA LEU A 13 31.06 1.69 17.77
C LEU A 13 30.95 1.39 16.27
N THR A 14 30.22 0.34 15.89
CA THR A 14 30.02 -0.03 14.46
C THR A 14 28.58 -0.35 14.06
N ALA A 15 27.59 -0.12 14.94
CA ALA A 15 26.20 -0.48 14.67
C ALA A 15 25.25 0.72 14.48
N LEU A 16 25.76 1.87 14.04
CA LEU A 16 24.92 2.96 13.52
C LEU A 16 25.07 3.03 11.99
N THR A 17 24.82 1.92 11.32
CA THR A 17 24.41 1.96 9.92
C THR A 17 23.04 2.62 9.88
N ALA A 18 23.04 3.94 9.73
CA ALA A 18 21.90 4.64 9.19
C ALA A 18 21.52 3.91 7.90
N THR A 19 20.44 3.11 7.96
CA THR A 19 19.67 2.75 6.79
C THR A 19 19.09 4.06 6.27
N ALA A 20 19.92 4.82 5.57
CA ALA A 20 19.46 5.77 4.58
C ALA A 20 18.57 4.93 3.67
N SER A 21 17.26 5.02 3.90
CA SER A 21 16.26 4.53 2.98
C SER A 21 16.58 5.22 1.68
N ALA A 22 17.28 4.51 0.79
CA ALA A 22 17.48 4.97 -0.56
C ALA A 22 16.07 5.16 -1.09
N ALA A 23 15.66 6.43 -1.23
CA ALA A 23 14.49 6.75 -2.03
C ALA A 23 14.68 5.99 -3.34
N PRO A 24 13.71 5.17 -3.76
CA PRO A 24 13.89 4.31 -4.92
C PRO A 24 14.35 5.21 -6.07
N ALA A 25 15.51 4.88 -6.65
CA ALA A 25 15.98 5.53 -7.86
C ALA A 25 14.83 5.46 -8.85
N ASN A 26 14.43 6.63 -9.37
CA ASN A 26 13.34 6.79 -10.31
C ASN A 26 13.49 5.78 -11.45
N GLY A 27 12.80 4.65 -11.32
CA GLY A 27 12.82 3.61 -12.33
C GLY A 27 12.14 4.13 -13.60
N PRO A 28 12.43 3.53 -14.75
CA PRO A 28 11.64 3.76 -15.95
C PRO A 28 10.16 3.51 -15.60
N GLY A 29 9.31 4.53 -15.84
CA GLY A 29 7.90 4.50 -15.46
C GLY A 29 7.56 5.22 -14.14
N THR A 30 8.38 6.16 -13.69
CA THR A 30 7.97 7.15 -12.68
C THR A 30 7.38 8.38 -13.38
N GLY A 31 6.41 9.06 -12.75
CA GLY A 31 5.84 10.30 -13.31
C GLY A 31 6.90 11.40 -13.45
N PRO A 32 6.56 12.59 -13.99
CA PRO A 32 7.50 13.67 -14.31
C PRO A 32 8.47 14.06 -13.17
N ASN A 33 8.08 13.78 -11.92
CA ASN A 33 8.80 14.12 -10.70
C ASN A 33 9.39 12.90 -9.96
N GLY A 34 9.38 11.70 -10.55
CA GLY A 34 9.77 10.47 -9.84
C GLY A 34 8.64 9.81 -9.03
N TYR A 35 7.52 10.50 -8.88
CA TYR A 35 6.36 10.05 -8.10
C TYR A 35 5.24 9.47 -8.98
N PRO A 36 4.35 8.63 -8.43
CA PRO A 36 3.08 8.29 -9.06
C PRO A 36 2.26 9.54 -9.43
N PRO A 37 1.41 9.49 -10.48
CA PRO A 37 0.51 10.58 -10.84
C PRO A 37 -0.45 10.92 -9.70
N ALA A 38 -0.77 12.20 -9.51
CA ALA A 38 -1.71 12.67 -8.49
C ALA A 38 -3.12 12.05 -8.62
N ASP A 39 -3.92 12.32 -7.60
CA ASP A 39 -5.35 11.99 -7.54
C ASP A 39 -5.70 10.51 -7.80
N PRO A 40 -5.20 9.56 -6.98
CA PRO A 40 -5.52 8.15 -7.13
C PRO A 40 -7.02 7.90 -6.96
N ILE A 41 -7.53 6.94 -7.74
CA ILE A 41 -8.89 6.45 -7.64
C ILE A 41 -8.91 4.95 -7.85
N ALA A 42 -9.73 4.26 -7.07
CA ALA A 42 -10.03 2.85 -7.25
C ALA A 42 -11.52 2.67 -7.54
N GLN A 43 -11.84 1.73 -8.40
CA GLN A 43 -13.19 1.21 -8.56
C GLN A 43 -13.27 -0.11 -7.77
N LEU A 44 -14.25 -0.18 -6.87
CA LEU A 44 -14.54 -1.36 -6.07
C LEU A 44 -15.94 -1.85 -6.40
N GLN A 45 -16.12 -3.16 -6.52
CA GLN A 45 -17.44 -3.79 -6.58
C GLN A 45 -17.57 -4.80 -5.44
N TYR A 46 -18.68 -4.71 -4.72
CA TYR A 46 -19.05 -5.64 -3.66
C TYR A 46 -19.87 -6.80 -4.23
N SER A 47 -19.87 -7.94 -3.54
CA SER A 47 -20.65 -9.13 -3.91
C SER A 47 -22.16 -8.87 -3.97
N THR A 48 -22.64 -7.83 -3.32
CA THR A 48 -24.02 -7.32 -3.37
C THR A 48 -24.35 -6.59 -4.68
N GLY A 49 -23.36 -6.32 -5.54
CA GLY A 49 -23.50 -5.58 -6.78
C GLY A 49 -23.30 -4.07 -6.64
N TYR A 50 -23.13 -3.54 -5.42
CA TYR A 50 -22.82 -2.13 -5.20
C TYR A 50 -21.40 -1.78 -5.65
N TYR A 51 -21.23 -0.53 -6.08
CA TYR A 51 -19.95 0.03 -6.49
C TYR A 51 -19.54 1.17 -5.58
N ALA A 52 -18.23 1.28 -5.34
CA ALA A 52 -17.61 2.43 -4.70
C ALA A 52 -16.44 2.95 -5.54
N TYR A 53 -16.24 4.27 -5.49
CA TYR A 53 -15.17 4.97 -6.21
C TYR A 53 -14.31 5.81 -5.27
N PRO A 54 -13.64 5.20 -4.28
CA PRO A 54 -12.76 5.92 -3.37
C PRO A 54 -11.64 6.63 -4.13
N ALA A 55 -11.49 7.91 -3.86
CA ALA A 55 -10.48 8.77 -4.44
C ALA A 55 -9.86 9.67 -3.37
N ILE A 56 -8.61 10.06 -3.58
CA ILE A 56 -7.90 11.06 -2.78
C ILE A 56 -7.54 12.18 -3.72
N THR A 57 -7.74 13.43 -3.29
CA THR A 57 -7.28 14.59 -4.04
C THR A 57 -5.94 15.05 -3.49
N GLY A 58 -4.98 15.26 -4.37
CA GLY A 58 -3.65 15.76 -4.04
C GLY A 58 -2.50 14.91 -4.58
N GLU A 59 -1.31 15.33 -4.17
CA GLU A 59 -0.03 14.77 -4.60
C GLU A 59 0.36 13.53 -3.80
N TYR A 60 1.32 12.78 -4.34
CA TYR A 60 1.78 11.50 -3.81
C TYR A 60 2.06 11.46 -2.28
N PRO A 61 2.73 12.45 -1.65
CA PRO A 61 2.96 12.42 -0.21
C PRO A 61 1.67 12.43 0.62
N THR A 62 0.65 13.16 0.18
CA THR A 62 -0.67 13.20 0.83
C THR A 62 -1.43 11.90 0.59
N ASN A 63 -1.31 11.33 -0.61
CA ASN A 63 -2.03 10.12 -1.02
C ASN A 63 -1.63 8.89 -0.20
N THR A 64 -0.33 8.76 0.11
CA THR A 64 0.18 7.60 0.88
C THR A 64 -0.13 7.67 2.38
N GLN A 65 -0.42 8.87 2.91
CA GLN A 65 -0.74 9.09 4.32
C GLN A 65 -2.23 9.03 4.61
N THR A 66 -3.07 9.15 3.58
CA THR A 66 -4.51 9.24 3.72
C THR A 66 -5.14 7.85 3.73
N CYS A 67 -5.98 7.61 4.74
CA CYS A 67 -6.77 6.39 4.86
C CYS A 67 -8.24 6.70 4.59
N LEU A 68 -8.88 5.87 3.76
CA LEU A 68 -10.29 6.00 3.41
C LEU A 68 -11.11 4.93 4.11
N GLY A 69 -12.25 5.31 4.67
CA GLY A 69 -13.25 4.37 5.18
C GLY A 69 -14.04 3.71 4.06
N LEU A 70 -14.40 2.44 4.24
CA LEU A 70 -15.24 1.64 3.35
C LEU A 70 -16.43 1.10 4.15
N GLU A 71 -17.48 0.62 3.47
CA GLU A 71 -18.69 0.11 4.13
C GLU A 71 -18.38 -1.03 5.13
N GLY A 72 -17.43 -1.90 4.80
CA GLY A 72 -16.89 -2.84 5.78
C GLY A 72 -17.75 -4.05 6.12
N ILE A 73 -18.78 -4.34 5.31
CA ILE A 73 -19.74 -5.43 5.59
C ILE A 73 -19.80 -6.49 4.48
N ASN A 74 -19.47 -6.13 3.23
CA ASN A 74 -19.61 -7.01 2.07
C ASN A 74 -18.24 -7.40 1.50
N PRO A 75 -18.08 -8.67 1.04
CA PRO A 75 -16.91 -9.09 0.27
C PRO A 75 -16.75 -8.31 -1.02
N LEU A 76 -15.50 -8.08 -1.43
CA LEU A 76 -15.16 -7.50 -2.74
C LEU A 76 -15.08 -8.57 -3.83
N ILE A 77 -15.62 -8.29 -5.01
CA ILE A 77 -15.53 -9.15 -6.21
C ILE A 77 -14.76 -8.48 -7.37
N TYR A 78 -14.49 -7.18 -7.25
CA TYR A 78 -13.74 -6.43 -8.24
C TYR A 78 -12.95 -5.31 -7.57
N VAL A 79 -11.70 -5.14 -7.98
CA VAL A 79 -10.83 -4.02 -7.60
C VAL A 79 -10.09 -3.54 -8.83
N ASN A 80 -10.04 -2.23 -9.05
CA ASN A 80 -9.36 -1.65 -10.19
C ASN A 80 -8.79 -0.27 -9.82
N SER A 81 -7.47 -0.19 -9.68
CA SER A 81 -6.76 1.07 -9.46
C SER A 81 -6.55 1.81 -10.78
N VAL A 82 -7.32 2.88 -11.01
CA VAL A 82 -7.53 3.43 -12.36
C VAL A 82 -6.35 4.26 -12.86
N ARG A 83 -5.58 4.90 -11.96
CA ARG A 83 -4.46 5.76 -12.38
C ARG A 83 -3.31 4.91 -12.90
N THR A 84 -2.77 5.31 -14.05
CA THR A 84 -1.63 4.67 -14.71
C THR A 84 -0.51 5.66 -14.96
N TYR A 85 0.72 5.15 -15.00
CA TYR A 85 1.86 5.86 -15.56
C TYR A 85 1.69 6.04 -17.08
N PRO A 86 2.49 6.91 -17.72
CA PRO A 86 2.45 7.09 -19.17
C PRO A 86 2.75 5.82 -19.99
N ASP A 87 3.44 4.85 -19.39
CA ASP A 87 3.73 3.54 -19.98
C ASP A 87 2.56 2.54 -19.88
N GLY A 88 1.43 2.96 -19.30
CA GLY A 88 0.22 2.14 -19.12
C GLY A 88 0.22 1.26 -17.87
N ARG A 89 1.32 1.19 -17.11
CA ARG A 89 1.36 0.45 -15.84
C ARG A 89 0.51 1.14 -14.79
N ARG A 90 -0.22 0.36 -13.98
CA ARG A 90 -0.97 0.90 -12.84
C ARG A 90 -0.04 1.60 -11.87
N ALA A 91 -0.42 2.81 -11.47
CA ALA A 91 0.41 3.66 -10.66
C ALA A 91 0.25 3.43 -9.16
N TYR A 92 -0.82 2.74 -8.77
CA TYR A 92 -1.11 2.44 -7.39
C TYR A 92 -1.66 1.03 -7.22
N LYS A 93 -1.27 0.38 -6.15
CA LYS A 93 -1.99 -0.72 -5.53
C LYS A 93 -2.98 -0.18 -4.52
N VAL A 94 -4.05 -0.94 -4.31
CA VAL A 94 -5.03 -0.74 -3.24
C VAL A 94 -4.69 -1.69 -2.11
N GLN A 95 -4.33 -1.14 -0.95
CA GLN A 95 -4.18 -1.90 0.28
C GLN A 95 -5.49 -1.84 1.06
N LEU A 96 -6.03 -3.02 1.36
CA LEU A 96 -7.32 -3.23 2.02
C LEU A 96 -7.08 -3.71 3.45
N PHE A 97 -7.79 -3.13 4.40
CA PHE A 97 -7.65 -3.45 5.83
C PHE A 97 -8.97 -3.95 6.39
N GLY A 98 -8.89 -5.00 7.21
CA GLY A 98 -10.06 -5.58 7.89
C GLY A 98 -10.61 -4.70 9.03
N ASP A 99 -9.85 -3.68 9.45
CA ASP A 99 -10.25 -2.73 10.49
C ASP A 99 -10.20 -1.28 10.00
N TRP A 100 -10.78 -0.37 10.76
CA TRP A 100 -10.85 1.06 10.47
C TRP A 100 -9.48 1.76 10.63
N GLY A 101 -9.24 2.78 9.81
CA GLY A 101 -8.07 3.64 9.94
C GLY A 101 -6.76 3.02 9.48
N CYS A 102 -6.81 2.04 8.56
CA CYS A 102 -5.64 1.44 7.91
C CYS A 102 -4.60 0.90 8.90
N LYS A 103 -5.08 0.30 9.99
CA LYS A 103 -4.25 -0.24 11.08
C LYS A 103 -3.84 -1.68 10.80
N GLY A 104 -2.64 -2.03 11.23
CA GLY A 104 -2.10 -3.39 11.11
C GLY A 104 -1.68 -3.74 9.68
N ALA A 105 -1.55 -5.04 9.41
CA ALA A 105 -1.23 -5.54 8.08
C ALA A 105 -2.47 -5.50 7.17
N PRO A 106 -2.32 -5.17 5.87
CA PRO A 106 -3.42 -5.28 4.94
C PRO A 106 -3.88 -6.74 4.81
N VAL A 107 -5.20 -6.95 4.75
CA VAL A 107 -5.80 -8.27 4.49
C VAL A 107 -5.68 -8.67 3.02
N ALA A 108 -5.55 -7.68 2.14
CA ALA A 108 -5.19 -7.86 0.73
C ALA A 108 -4.53 -6.60 0.18
N GLU A 109 -3.69 -6.79 -0.83
CA GLU A 109 -3.06 -5.73 -1.61
C GLU A 109 -3.14 -6.11 -3.09
N THR A 110 -3.75 -5.26 -3.92
CA THR A 110 -3.82 -5.50 -5.36
C THR A 110 -4.03 -4.21 -6.13
N ASP A 111 -3.51 -4.11 -7.35
CA ASP A 111 -3.84 -3.03 -8.29
C ASP A 111 -5.03 -3.38 -9.20
N PHE A 112 -5.34 -4.67 -9.33
CA PHE A 112 -6.45 -5.21 -10.10
C PHE A 112 -6.88 -6.59 -9.60
N PHE A 113 -8.20 -6.80 -9.49
CA PHE A 113 -8.77 -8.11 -9.25
C PHE A 113 -10.10 -8.25 -9.99
N TYR A 114 -10.23 -9.33 -10.75
CA TYR A 114 -11.49 -9.82 -11.30
C TYR A 114 -11.35 -11.31 -11.61
N GLN A 115 -12.28 -12.12 -11.13
CA GLN A 115 -12.32 -13.56 -11.38
C GLN A 115 -13.78 -14.02 -11.55
N ASP A 116 -14.46 -13.50 -12.59
CA ASP A 116 -15.81 -13.94 -13.00
C ASP A 116 -16.81 -14.05 -11.83
N GLY A 117 -16.86 -13.01 -11.00
CA GLY A 117 -17.78 -12.92 -9.86
C GLY A 117 -17.30 -13.60 -8.57
N GLN A 118 -16.12 -14.24 -8.57
CA GLN A 118 -15.51 -14.72 -7.34
C GLN A 118 -15.08 -13.57 -6.44
N THR A 119 -15.18 -13.79 -5.13
CA THR A 119 -14.70 -12.84 -4.12
C THR A 119 -13.19 -12.83 -4.06
N LEU A 120 -12.60 -11.64 -3.90
CA LEU A 120 -11.21 -11.46 -3.55
C LEU A 120 -10.91 -12.20 -2.26
N LYS A 121 -9.87 -13.05 -2.29
CA LYS A 121 -9.37 -13.76 -1.11
C LYS A 121 -8.10 -13.09 -0.59
N GLY A 122 -8.01 -12.97 0.73
CA GLY A 122 -6.83 -12.48 1.43
C GLY A 122 -5.73 -13.54 1.48
N ALA A 123 -4.58 -13.16 2.06
CA ALA A 123 -3.45 -14.08 2.23
C ALA A 123 -3.78 -15.30 3.13
N ASP A 124 -4.81 -15.17 3.97
CA ASP A 124 -5.33 -16.24 4.83
C ASP A 124 -6.38 -17.14 4.13
N GLY A 125 -6.64 -16.90 2.85
CA GLY A 125 -7.64 -17.61 2.05
C GLY A 125 -9.09 -17.20 2.32
N LYS A 126 -9.34 -16.25 3.23
CA LYS A 126 -10.69 -15.78 3.55
C LYS A 126 -11.11 -14.66 2.61
N GLU A 127 -12.41 -14.41 2.58
CA GLU A 127 -12.98 -13.29 1.82
C GLU A 127 -12.51 -11.96 2.38
N VAL A 128 -12.15 -11.05 1.47
CA VAL A 128 -11.75 -9.70 1.85
C VAL A 128 -13.00 -8.85 2.08
N ILE A 129 -13.30 -8.66 3.36
CA ILE A 129 -14.27 -7.67 3.85
C ILE A 129 -13.46 -6.51 4.45
N ALA A 130 -13.26 -5.47 3.65
CA ALA A 130 -12.40 -4.34 3.99
C ALA A 130 -13.20 -3.18 4.58
N LYS A 131 -12.77 -2.68 5.74
CA LYS A 131 -13.36 -1.50 6.41
C LYS A 131 -12.62 -0.22 6.10
N SER A 132 -11.36 -0.32 5.69
CA SER A 132 -10.61 0.84 5.23
C SER A 132 -9.60 0.46 4.15
N MET A 133 -9.11 1.48 3.44
CA MET A 133 -8.12 1.32 2.40
C MET A 133 -7.17 2.51 2.31
N ARG A 134 -6.00 2.26 1.70
CA ARG A 134 -5.10 3.31 1.23
C ARG A 134 -4.50 2.93 -0.11
N PHE A 135 -3.95 3.92 -0.80
CA PHE A 135 -3.19 3.71 -2.03
C PHE A 135 -1.70 3.55 -1.69
N ALA A 136 -1.05 2.59 -2.32
CA ALA A 136 0.38 2.36 -2.27
C ALA A 136 0.97 2.47 -3.69
N PRO A 137 2.13 3.11 -3.89
CA PRO A 137 2.79 3.24 -5.20
C PRO A 137 3.31 1.91 -5.78
#